data_AF-X1P824-F1
#
_entry.id   AF-X1P824-F1
#
_cell.length_a   1.000
_cell.length_b   1.000
_cell.length_c   1.000
_cell.angle_alpha   90.00
_cell.angle_beta   90.00
_cell.angle_gamma   90.00
#
_symmetry.space_group_name_H-M   'P 1'
#
loop_
_entity.id
_entity.type
_entity.pdbx_description
1 polymer ?
#
loop_
_entity_poly.entity_id
_entity_poly.type
_entity_poly.pdbx_seq_one_letter_code
_entity_poly.pdbx_strand_id
1 'polypeptide(L)'
;MIREYTKHKELISEYLRNRGHLKSVVNYPQRGPWGDAKFPGNTSGYLLVDLINYYQPRSILDPMEGSGTTGDVAFDMGDIPYTGRDLLSGFDLVGDEPEGEYDLIFWHPPYHDVIDYEIPHPNNLSRCPSLSDYLDKLSPCMAKLL
;
A
#
# COMPACT_ATOMS: atom_id res chain seq x y z
N MET A 1 -2.81 12.16 -18.10
CA MET A 1 -2.38 13.04 -16.99
C MET A 1 -3.53 13.91 -16.45
N ILE A 2 -3.78 15.16 -16.92
CA ILE A 2 -4.83 16.03 -16.30
C ILE A 2 -6.26 15.45 -16.45
N ARG A 3 -6.61 14.92 -17.62
CA ARG A 3 -7.95 14.36 -17.88
C ARG A 3 -8.24 13.09 -17.08
N GLU A 4 -7.22 12.30 -16.77
CA GLU A 4 -7.35 11.09 -15.94
C GLU A 4 -7.53 11.48 -14.48
N TYR A 5 -6.72 12.41 -13.98
CA TYR A 5 -6.85 13.00 -12.66
C TYR A 5 -8.25 13.56 -12.38
N THR A 6 -8.83 14.33 -13.31
CA THR A 6 -10.20 14.85 -13.16
C THR A 6 -11.22 13.72 -13.04
N LYS A 7 -11.12 12.67 -13.87
CA LYS A 7 -12.02 11.51 -13.81
C LYS A 7 -11.89 10.76 -12.49
N HIS A 8 -10.67 10.59 -11.98
CA HIS A 8 -10.45 9.90 -10.70
C HIS A 8 -11.02 10.69 -9.53
N LYS A 9 -10.89 12.02 -9.54
CA LYS A 9 -11.55 12.88 -8.54
C LYS A 9 -13.07 12.78 -8.58
N GLU A 10 -13.67 12.73 -9.76
CA GLU A 10 -15.11 12.51 -9.93
C GLU A 10 -15.52 11.14 -9.37
N LEU A 11 -14.76 10.10 -9.69
CA LEU A 11 -14.97 8.73 -9.21
C LEU A 11 -14.88 8.64 -7.68
N ILE A 12 -13.84 9.23 -7.07
CA ILE A 12 -13.69 9.30 -5.61
C ILE A 12 -14.88 10.04 -5.00
N SER A 13 -15.25 11.19 -5.56
CA SER A 13 -16.36 11.98 -5.04
C SER A 13 -17.68 11.24 -5.12
N GLU A 14 -17.94 10.52 -6.21
CA GLU A 14 -19.12 9.67 -6.37
C GLU A 14 -19.10 8.51 -5.37
N TYR A 15 -17.97 7.82 -5.24
CA TYR A 15 -17.80 6.73 -4.31
C TYR A 15 -18.05 7.19 -2.86
N LEU A 16 -17.42 8.28 -2.42
CA LEU A 16 -17.55 8.82 -1.06
C LEU A 16 -18.98 9.28 -0.74
N ARG A 17 -19.75 9.74 -1.73
CA ARG A 17 -21.18 10.09 -1.57
C ARG A 17 -22.09 8.87 -1.41
N ASN A 18 -21.74 7.75 -2.04
CA ASN A 18 -22.60 6.57 -2.11
C ASN A 18 -22.18 5.44 -1.14
N ARG A 19 -20.96 5.48 -0.61
CA ARG A 19 -20.50 4.47 0.36
C ARG A 19 -21.26 4.59 1.68
N GLY A 20 -21.42 3.46 2.36
CA GLY A 20 -21.83 3.45 3.77
C GLY A 20 -20.69 3.91 4.70
N HIS A 21 -20.98 3.96 5.99
CA HIS A 21 -19.94 4.17 7.01
C HIS A 21 -18.87 3.08 6.95
N LEU A 22 -17.60 3.47 7.15
CA LEU A 22 -16.47 2.54 7.26
C LEU A 22 -16.68 1.59 8.45
N LYS A 23 -16.35 0.30 8.24
CA LYS A 23 -16.54 -0.77 9.21
C LYS A 23 -15.24 -1.55 9.41
N SER A 24 -15.18 -2.36 10.46
CA SER A 24 -14.04 -3.27 10.72
C SER A 24 -13.92 -4.41 9.68
N VAL A 25 -15.01 -4.71 8.96
CA VAL A 25 -15.03 -5.64 7.83
C VAL A 25 -15.46 -4.86 6.60
N VAL A 26 -14.59 -4.84 5.59
CA VAL A 26 -14.77 -4.07 4.36
C VAL A 26 -14.98 -4.98 3.16
N ASN A 27 -15.67 -4.49 2.14
CA ASN A 27 -15.87 -5.19 0.88
C ASN A 27 -15.89 -4.18 -0.27
N TYR A 28 -15.03 -4.40 -1.26
CA TYR A 28 -14.91 -3.55 -2.45
C TYR A 28 -15.13 -4.40 -3.69
N PRO A 29 -16.36 -4.40 -4.28
CA PRO A 29 -16.66 -5.21 -5.46
C PRO A 29 -15.82 -4.87 -6.69
N GLN A 30 -15.23 -3.68 -6.72
CA GLN A 30 -14.33 -3.20 -7.78
C GLN A 30 -13.01 -2.76 -7.12
N ARG A 31 -11.88 -2.94 -7.81
CA ARG A 31 -10.56 -2.55 -7.30
C ARG A 31 -10.28 -1.04 -7.40
N GLY A 32 -10.95 -0.37 -8.33
CA GLY A 32 -10.64 1.01 -8.73
C GLY A 32 -9.52 1.10 -9.80
N PRO A 33 -9.20 2.30 -10.29
CA PRO A 33 -8.23 2.50 -11.37
C PRO A 33 -6.76 2.62 -10.91
N TRP A 34 -6.49 2.53 -9.61
CA TRP A 34 -5.18 2.78 -9.00
C TRP A 34 -4.26 1.55 -9.00
N GLY A 35 -2.97 1.79 -9.21
CA GLY A 35 -1.92 0.78 -9.35
C GLY A 35 -2.08 -0.09 -10.61
N ASP A 36 -1.14 -1.01 -10.81
CA ASP A 36 -1.24 -2.02 -11.87
C ASP A 36 -2.11 -3.20 -11.42
N ALA A 37 -3.23 -3.42 -12.13
CA ALA A 37 -4.15 -4.54 -11.89
C ALA A 37 -3.53 -5.92 -12.20
N LYS A 38 -2.43 -5.97 -12.96
CA LYS A 38 -1.68 -7.20 -13.24
C LYS A 38 -0.70 -7.56 -12.13
N PHE A 39 -0.40 -6.63 -11.22
CA PHE A 39 0.47 -6.90 -10.08
C PHE A 39 -0.27 -7.80 -9.07
N PRO A 40 0.28 -8.97 -8.73
CA PRO A 40 -0.42 -9.95 -7.89
C PRO A 40 -0.46 -9.50 -6.42
N GLY A 41 -1.53 -9.87 -5.70
CA GLY A 41 -1.72 -9.51 -4.28
C GLY A 41 -2.11 -8.04 -4.04
N ASN A 42 -2.36 -7.28 -5.09
CA ASN A 42 -2.72 -5.87 -5.04
C ASN A 42 -4.06 -5.64 -4.28
N THR A 43 -4.11 -4.63 -3.40
CA THR A 43 -5.31 -4.20 -2.65
C THR A 43 -6.25 -3.27 -3.45
N SER A 44 -7.52 -3.15 -3.05
CA SER A 44 -8.43 -2.18 -3.67
C SER A 44 -8.04 -0.76 -3.28
N GLY A 45 -7.88 0.15 -4.24
CA GLY A 45 -7.59 1.55 -3.91
C GLY A 45 -8.75 2.25 -3.20
N TYR A 46 -9.97 1.69 -3.25
CA TYR A 46 -11.08 2.20 -2.44
C TYR A 46 -10.87 2.04 -0.93
N LEU A 47 -10.10 1.03 -0.50
CA LEU A 47 -9.70 0.93 0.91
C LEU A 47 -8.84 2.12 1.32
N LEU A 48 -7.86 2.47 0.49
CA LEU A 48 -7.01 3.64 0.71
C LEU A 48 -7.83 4.93 0.68
N VAL A 49 -8.79 5.06 -0.25
CA VAL A 49 -9.73 6.18 -0.28
C VAL A 49 -10.50 6.30 1.03
N ASP A 50 -10.99 5.17 1.56
CA ASP A 50 -11.72 5.15 2.81
C ASP A 50 -10.86 5.59 4.00
N LEU A 51 -9.65 5.04 4.10
CA LEU A 51 -8.71 5.30 5.19
C LEU A 51 -8.20 6.74 5.16
N ILE A 52 -7.80 7.25 3.99
CA ILE A 52 -7.34 8.63 3.83
C ILE A 52 -8.48 9.61 4.12
N ASN A 53 -9.71 9.33 3.65
CA ASN A 53 -10.85 10.17 3.99
C ASN A 53 -11.15 10.15 5.50
N TYR A 54 -10.94 9.03 6.18
CA TYR A 54 -11.24 8.91 7.60
C TYR A 54 -10.18 9.56 8.49
N TYR A 55 -8.90 9.26 8.26
CA TYR A 55 -7.78 9.72 9.09
C TYR A 55 -7.25 11.09 8.70
N GLN A 56 -7.49 11.54 7.46
CA GLN A 56 -6.98 12.82 6.93
C GLN A 56 -5.47 13.00 7.15
N PRO A 57 -4.63 12.03 6.70
CA PRO A 57 -3.19 12.10 6.89
C PRO A 57 -2.57 13.27 6.14
N ARG A 58 -1.46 13.79 6.65
CA ARG A 58 -0.63 14.81 6.01
C ARG A 58 0.59 14.21 5.32
N SER A 59 0.91 12.95 5.61
CA SER A 59 2.09 12.24 5.11
C SER A 59 1.86 10.74 5.17
N ILE A 60 2.09 10.04 4.06
CA ILE A 60 1.86 8.60 3.95
C ILE A 60 3.16 7.88 3.61
N LEU A 61 3.45 6.79 4.33
CA LEU A 61 4.48 5.81 3.97
C LEU A 61 3.81 4.51 3.52
N ASP A 62 4.27 3.97 2.40
CA ASP A 62 4.05 2.58 2.01
C ASP A 62 5.41 1.93 1.77
N PRO A 63 5.92 1.12 2.72
CA PRO A 63 7.28 0.61 2.66
C PRO A 63 7.40 -0.68 1.82
N MET A 64 6.29 -1.18 1.27
CA MET A 64 6.21 -2.35 0.38
C MET A 64 5.11 -2.11 -0.66
N GLU A 65 5.27 -1.02 -1.43
CA GLU A 65 4.19 -0.42 -2.23
C GLU A 65 3.73 -1.26 -3.43
N GLY A 66 4.53 -2.25 -3.85
CA GLY A 66 4.26 -3.08 -5.01
C GLY A 66 4.03 -2.24 -6.27
N SER A 67 2.80 -2.21 -6.77
CA SER A 67 2.44 -1.46 -7.98
C SER A 67 2.09 0.02 -7.75
N GLY A 68 2.23 0.54 -6.53
CA GLY A 68 2.08 1.98 -6.25
C GLY A 68 0.65 2.46 -6.02
N THR A 69 -0.30 1.56 -5.72
CA THR A 69 -1.72 1.91 -5.47
C THR A 69 -1.86 3.03 -4.42
N THR A 70 -1.07 2.98 -3.34
CA THR A 70 -1.09 4.01 -2.27
C THR A 70 -0.71 5.38 -2.78
N GLY A 71 0.34 5.47 -3.59
CA GLY A 71 0.80 6.73 -4.20
C GLY A 71 -0.23 7.31 -5.16
N ASP A 72 -0.82 6.49 -6.03
CA ASP A 72 -1.84 6.97 -6.97
C ASP A 72 -3.07 7.54 -6.23
N VAL A 73 -3.53 6.87 -5.17
CA VAL A 73 -4.67 7.37 -4.36
C VAL A 73 -4.28 8.65 -3.61
N ALA A 74 -3.09 8.72 -3.03
CA ALA A 74 -2.60 9.91 -2.33
C ALA A 74 -2.55 11.13 -3.26
N PHE A 75 -2.11 10.93 -4.51
CA PHE A 75 -2.12 11.96 -5.55
C PHE A 75 -3.54 12.45 -5.86
N ASP A 76 -4.47 11.53 -6.14
CA ASP A 76 -5.84 11.88 -6.52
C ASP A 76 -6.65 12.51 -5.38
N MET A 77 -6.32 12.17 -4.12
CA MET A 77 -6.98 12.69 -2.91
C MET A 77 -6.47 14.04 -2.43
N GLY A 78 -5.62 14.72 -3.22
CA GLY A 78 -5.17 16.07 -2.93
C GLY A 78 -3.67 16.25 -2.94
N ASP A 79 -2.93 15.38 -3.63
CA ASP A 79 -1.46 15.41 -3.67
C ASP A 79 -0.83 15.34 -2.27
N ILE A 80 -1.32 14.38 -1.48
CA ILE A 80 -0.83 14.16 -0.11
C ILE A 80 0.62 13.69 -0.21
N PRO A 81 1.56 14.28 0.56
CA PRO A 81 2.94 13.82 0.63
C PRO A 81 3.02 12.30 0.84
N TYR A 82 3.65 11.62 -0.12
CA TYR A 82 3.73 10.17 -0.16
C TYR A 82 5.17 9.72 -0.32
N THR A 83 5.54 8.67 0.43
CA THR A 83 6.80 7.96 0.26
C THR A 83 6.50 6.49 -0.01
N GLY A 84 6.72 6.08 -1.25
CA GLY A 84 6.72 4.69 -1.67
C GLY A 84 8.11 4.08 -1.59
N ARG A 85 8.19 2.86 -1.10
CA ARG A 85 9.39 2.01 -1.15
C ARG A 85 9.00 0.59 -1.49
N ASP A 86 9.92 -0.11 -2.13
CA ASP A 86 9.76 -1.53 -2.39
C ASP A 86 11.12 -2.17 -2.61
N LEU A 87 11.17 -3.48 -2.44
CA LEU A 87 12.34 -4.26 -2.81
C LEU A 87 12.62 -4.18 -4.32
N LEU A 88 11.58 -4.03 -5.14
CA LEU A 88 11.67 -3.77 -6.58
C LEU A 88 12.37 -2.44 -6.91
N SER A 89 12.30 -1.45 -6.01
CA SER A 89 12.97 -0.16 -6.15
C SER A 89 14.27 -0.06 -5.33
N GLY A 90 14.70 -1.17 -4.71
CA GLY A 90 15.98 -1.30 -4.02
C GLY A 90 15.95 -0.95 -2.53
N PHE A 91 14.77 -0.82 -1.93
CA PHE A 91 14.61 -0.63 -0.48
C PHE A 91 14.16 -1.95 0.17
N ASP A 92 14.93 -2.41 1.14
CA ASP A 92 14.65 -3.63 1.88
C ASP A 92 14.24 -3.29 3.32
N LEU A 93 12.94 -3.26 3.63
CA LEU A 93 12.47 -2.93 4.99
C LEU A 93 13.06 -3.86 6.07
N VAL A 94 13.50 -5.08 5.73
CA VAL A 94 14.16 -5.97 6.69
C VAL A 94 15.54 -5.43 7.09
N GLY A 95 16.33 -4.95 6.13
CA GLY A 95 17.69 -4.45 6.33
C GLY A 95 17.79 -2.94 6.56
N ASP A 96 16.92 -2.16 5.95
CA ASP A 96 16.95 -0.70 5.89
C ASP A 96 16.01 -0.07 6.92
N GLU A 97 16.21 1.21 7.20
CA GLU A 97 15.35 2.01 8.07
C GLU A 97 14.53 3.01 7.23
N PRO A 98 13.21 3.12 7.46
CA PRO A 98 12.42 4.18 6.83
C PRO A 98 12.86 5.54 7.37
N GLU A 99 13.14 6.48 6.47
CA GLU A 99 13.48 7.85 6.81
C GLU A 99 12.24 8.74 6.78
N GLY A 100 12.09 9.63 7.77
CA GLY A 100 11.02 10.63 7.81
C GLY A 100 10.00 10.41 8.94
N GLU A 101 9.02 11.30 9.00
CA GLU A 101 7.90 11.22 9.93
C GLU A 101 6.60 11.08 9.12
N TYR A 102 5.78 10.10 9.49
CA TYR A 102 4.55 9.77 8.78
C TYR A 102 3.39 9.64 9.76
N ASP A 103 2.23 10.21 9.42
CA ASP A 103 1.01 10.13 10.22
C ASP A 103 0.01 9.08 9.69
N LEU A 104 0.32 8.42 8.58
CA LEU A 104 -0.27 7.17 8.15
C LEU A 104 0.78 6.27 7.51
N ILE A 105 0.86 5.02 7.96
CA ILE A 105 1.67 3.97 7.33
C ILE A 105 0.71 2.91 6.80
N PHE A 106 0.68 2.71 5.49
CA PHE A 106 -0.07 1.62 4.87
C PHE A 106 0.91 0.49 4.55
N TRP A 107 0.98 -0.51 5.42
CA TRP A 107 1.90 -1.63 5.25
C TRP A 107 1.16 -2.92 4.92
N HIS A 108 1.43 -3.44 3.72
CA HIS A 108 0.79 -4.65 3.18
C HIS A 108 1.86 -5.63 2.66
N PRO A 109 2.58 -6.31 3.57
CA PRO A 109 3.73 -7.13 3.21
C PRO A 109 3.35 -8.36 2.37
N PRO A 110 4.29 -8.92 1.58
CA PRO A 110 4.09 -10.21 0.91
C PRO A 110 3.69 -11.32 1.88
N TYR A 111 2.63 -12.06 1.56
CA TYR A 111 2.11 -13.13 2.40
C TYR A 111 2.92 -14.43 2.25
N HIS A 112 4.13 -14.45 2.78
CA HIS A 112 5.03 -15.62 2.75
C HIS A 112 4.98 -16.35 1.39
N ASP A 113 4.70 -17.64 1.34
CA ASP A 113 4.75 -18.47 0.13
C ASP A 113 3.46 -18.46 -0.73
N VAL A 114 2.51 -17.55 -0.47
CA VAL A 114 1.24 -17.47 -1.23
C VAL A 114 1.47 -16.98 -2.67
N ILE A 115 2.37 -16.01 -2.87
CA ILE A 115 2.70 -15.43 -4.18
C ILE A 115 4.21 -15.22 -4.26
N ASP A 116 4.89 -15.86 -5.21
CA ASP A 116 6.30 -15.59 -5.47
C ASP A 116 6.46 -14.37 -6.39
N TYR A 117 7.04 -13.29 -5.89
CA TYR A 117 7.33 -12.08 -6.66
C TYR A 117 8.63 -12.17 -7.48
N GLU A 118 9.34 -13.30 -7.40
CA GLU A 118 10.54 -13.62 -8.17
C GLU A 118 11.74 -12.67 -7.99
N ILE A 119 11.74 -11.86 -6.93
CA ILE A 119 12.79 -10.89 -6.65
C ILE A 119 14.03 -11.63 -6.07
N PRO A 120 15.20 -11.57 -6.73
CA PRO A 120 16.42 -12.25 -6.26
C PRO A 120 17.08 -11.46 -5.12
N HIS A 121 16.53 -11.59 -3.90
CA HIS A 121 17.02 -10.92 -2.70
C HIS A 121 16.94 -11.83 -1.46
N PRO A 122 17.92 -11.82 -0.54
CA PRO A 122 17.90 -12.64 0.67
C PRO A 122 16.72 -12.34 1.60
N ASN A 123 16.26 -11.10 1.61
CA ASN A 123 15.11 -10.65 2.40
C ASN A 123 13.80 -10.58 1.59
N ASN A 124 13.74 -11.29 0.46
CA ASN A 124 12.47 -11.49 -0.22
C ASN A 124 11.53 -12.32 0.67
N LEU A 125 10.57 -11.64 1.30
CA LEU A 125 9.60 -12.23 2.21
C LEU A 125 8.76 -13.33 1.54
N SER A 126 8.59 -13.27 0.21
CA SER A 126 7.83 -14.28 -0.51
C SER A 126 8.56 -15.60 -0.76
N ARG A 127 9.86 -15.65 -0.45
CA ARG A 127 10.73 -16.82 -0.67
C ARG A 127 11.37 -17.32 0.62
N CYS A 128 10.82 -16.94 1.78
CA CYS A 128 11.31 -17.46 3.06
C CYS A 128 11.12 -18.98 3.12
N PRO A 129 12.15 -19.77 3.50
CA PRO A 129 12.08 -21.23 3.47
C PRO A 129 11.11 -21.84 4.49
N SER A 130 10.64 -21.04 5.46
CA SER A 130 9.65 -21.47 6.44
C SER A 130 8.86 -20.28 6.98
N LEU A 131 7.71 -20.56 7.58
CA LEU A 131 6.93 -19.55 8.30
C LEU A 131 7.75 -18.92 9.45
N SER A 132 8.63 -19.67 10.11
CA SER A 132 9.50 -19.12 11.15
C SER A 132 10.45 -18.07 10.58
N ASP A 133 11.13 -18.38 9.48
CA ASP A 133 12.04 -17.42 8.82
C ASP A 133 11.29 -16.16 8.36
N TYR A 134 10.07 -16.33 7.83
CA TYR A 134 9.21 -15.22 7.48
C TYR A 134 8.87 -14.34 8.70
N LEU A 135 8.43 -14.94 9.81
CA LEU A 135 8.08 -14.20 11.02
C LEU A 135 9.29 -13.54 11.68
N ASP A 136 10.45 -14.20 11.67
CA ASP A 136 11.71 -13.68 12.20
C ASP A 136 12.17 -12.44 11.41
N LYS A 137 11.94 -12.41 10.09
CA LYS A 137 12.18 -11.22 9.24
C LYS A 137 11.10 -10.16 9.35
N LEU A 138 9.84 -10.55 9.54
CA LEU A 138 8.70 -9.62 9.63
C LEU A 138 8.68 -8.84 10.95
N SER A 139 9.11 -9.46 12.04
CA SER A 139 9.15 -8.87 13.38
C SER A 139 9.94 -7.56 13.46
N PRO A 140 11.20 -7.47 12.99
CA PRO A 140 11.93 -6.19 12.99
C PRO A 140 11.26 -5.14 12.10
N CYS A 141 10.65 -5.52 10.96
CA CYS A 141 9.89 -4.58 10.14
C CYS A 141 8.76 -3.89 10.92
N MET A 142 8.00 -4.66 11.72
CA MET A 142 6.96 -4.07 12.60
C MET A 142 7.56 -3.05 13.57
N ALA A 143 8.69 -3.38 14.19
CA ALA A 143 9.32 -2.50 15.17
C ALA A 143 9.81 -1.18 14.55
N LYS A 144 10.23 -1.19 13.28
CA LYS A 144 10.67 0.02 12.56
C LYS A 144 9.52 0.96 12.16
N LEU A 145 8.29 0.45 12.13
CA LEU A 145 7.10 1.20 11.72
C LEU A 145 6.24 1.68 12.90
N LEU A 146 6.67 1.43 14.15
CA LEU A 146 6.02 1.86 15.39
C LEU A 146 6.78 3.01 16.05
#